data_AF-A0A9P8QZ38-F1
#
_entry.id   AF-A0A9P8QZ38-F1
#
_cell.length_a   1.000
_cell.length_b   1.000
_cell.length_c   1.000
_cell.angle_alpha   90.00
_cell.angle_beta   90.00
_cell.angle_gamma   90.00
#
_symmetry.space_group_name_H-M   'P 1'
#
loop_
_entity.id
_entity.type
_entity.pdbx_description
1 polymer ?
#
loop_
_entity_poly.entity_id
_entity_poly.type
_entity_poly.pdbx_seq_one_letter_code
_entity_poly.pdbx_strand_id
1 'polypeptide(L)'
;MSSRTNFPFFQDLKSAVVLLMARSVDRQCHFQSDYIHLHPPSQLLNHGCWCDDPSSPSPHNYTCCPHPRGPSTPSIVGQNPRARPCWHSTSSGRSSNTHMLFCFDFAFVGNTFMEWYMQPRTDLQGHTGLESEAQRDALTGLLRQCESHPTFDGWEGPTEEKYDVLCRLFVDMRRYRPTDETRASGPPWEAERVHALLGWRAKTFGECLAELQRAIWEAGDIRLSSQRLHTGSTPVEDSGWFSM
;
A
#
# COMPACT_ATOMS: atom_id res chain seq x y z
N MET A 1 -16.31 -13.15 0.21
CA MET A 1 -15.53 -12.00 0.73
C MET A 1 -16.51 -10.89 1.04
N SER A 2 -16.41 -10.26 2.21
CA SER A 2 -17.40 -9.29 2.70
C SER A 2 -17.56 -8.11 1.72
N SER A 3 -18.79 -7.71 1.38
CA SER A 3 -19.10 -6.62 0.44
C SER A 3 -18.66 -5.22 0.91
N ARG A 4 -18.09 -5.12 2.12
CA ARG A 4 -17.83 -3.85 2.83
C ARG A 4 -16.56 -3.12 2.39
N THR A 5 -15.53 -3.80 1.89
CA THR A 5 -14.32 -3.12 1.39
C THR A 5 -14.55 -2.43 0.03
N ASN A 6 -15.73 -2.60 -0.58
CA ASN A 6 -16.08 -1.97 -1.84
C ASN A 6 -16.62 -0.54 -1.67
N PHE A 7 -16.81 -0.05 -0.43
CA PHE A 7 -17.21 1.34 -0.23
C PHE A 7 -16.15 2.29 -0.81
N PRO A 8 -16.56 3.41 -1.44
CA PRO A 8 -15.61 4.28 -2.13
C PRO A 8 -14.48 4.79 -1.23
N PHE A 9 -14.77 5.06 0.06
CA PHE A 9 -13.73 5.40 1.05
C PHE A 9 -12.57 4.40 1.09
N PHE A 10 -12.86 3.10 1.20
CA PHE A 10 -11.81 2.09 1.32
C PHE A 10 -11.03 1.92 0.01
N GLN A 11 -11.68 2.10 -1.14
CA GLN A 11 -11.02 2.10 -2.44
C GLN A 11 -10.11 3.33 -2.62
N ASP A 12 -10.59 4.50 -2.20
CA ASP A 12 -9.82 5.75 -2.26
C ASP A 12 -8.66 5.72 -1.27
N LEU A 13 -8.86 5.18 -0.05
CA LEU A 13 -7.80 4.97 0.94
C LEU A 13 -6.74 3.97 0.44
N LYS A 14 -7.16 2.85 -0.16
CA LYS A 14 -6.24 1.89 -0.78
C LYS A 14 -5.39 2.54 -1.87
N SER A 15 -6.04 3.26 -2.77
CA SER A 15 -5.38 3.97 -3.87
C SER A 15 -4.46 5.08 -3.35
N ALA A 16 -4.85 5.77 -2.27
CA ALA A 16 -4.03 6.79 -1.61
C ALA A 16 -2.71 6.21 -1.10
N VAL A 17 -2.72 5.03 -0.47
CA VAL A 17 -1.48 4.36 -0.03
C VAL A 17 -0.57 4.02 -1.21
N VAL A 18 -1.14 3.52 -2.32
CA VAL A 18 -0.39 3.27 -3.55
C VAL A 18 0.22 4.56 -4.12
N LEU A 19 -0.54 5.67 -4.17
CA LEU A 19 -0.04 6.97 -4.61
C LEU A 19 1.10 7.49 -3.72
N LEU A 20 1.00 7.31 -2.41
CA LEU A 20 2.06 7.68 -1.48
C LEU A 20 3.34 6.85 -1.69
N MET A 21 3.19 5.55 -1.95
CA MET A 21 4.31 4.69 -2.30
C MET A 21 4.95 5.13 -3.62
N ALA A 22 4.15 5.38 -4.66
CA ALA A 22 4.63 5.86 -5.96
C ALA A 22 5.46 7.15 -5.80
N ARG A 23 4.93 8.14 -5.07
CA ARG A 23 5.66 9.39 -4.79
C ARG A 23 6.95 9.17 -4.01
N SER A 24 6.97 8.21 -3.08
CA SER A 24 8.20 7.88 -2.34
C SER A 24 9.24 7.23 -3.26
N VAL A 25 8.79 6.36 -4.16
CA VAL A 25 9.63 5.76 -5.20
C VAL A 25 10.18 6.83 -6.13
N ASP A 26 9.35 7.72 -6.66
CA ASP A 26 9.78 8.80 -7.58
C ASP A 26 10.82 9.74 -6.96
N ARG A 27 10.73 9.99 -5.65
CA ARG A 27 11.74 10.79 -4.92
C ARG A 27 13.11 10.12 -4.83
N GLN A 28 13.15 8.78 -4.88
CA GLN A 28 14.35 7.97 -4.67
C GLN A 28 14.93 7.42 -5.98
N CYS A 29 14.03 7.08 -6.90
CA CYS A 29 14.30 6.56 -8.22
C CYS A 29 13.97 7.66 -9.22
N HIS A 30 14.99 8.33 -9.77
CA HIS A 30 14.82 9.32 -10.84
C HIS A 30 14.36 8.73 -12.19
N PHE A 31 13.69 7.56 -12.17
CA PHE A 31 13.37 6.76 -13.34
C PHE A 31 12.05 6.00 -13.12
N GLN A 32 11.24 5.91 -14.18
CA GLN A 32 9.96 5.20 -14.18
C GLN A 32 10.18 3.70 -14.38
N SER A 33 10.22 2.95 -13.27
CA SER A 33 10.10 1.49 -13.27
C SER A 33 9.04 1.11 -12.26
N ASP A 34 8.06 0.31 -12.69
CA ASP A 34 7.02 -0.22 -11.80
C ASP A 34 7.62 -1.18 -10.76
N TYR A 35 8.75 -1.81 -11.10
CA TYR A 35 9.48 -2.71 -10.22
C TYR A 35 10.66 -2.00 -9.57
N ILE A 36 10.75 -2.15 -8.26
CA ILE A 36 11.83 -1.64 -7.43
C ILE A 36 12.36 -2.72 -6.51
N HIS A 37 13.52 -2.47 -5.91
CA HIS A 37 14.00 -3.25 -4.78
C HIS A 37 14.42 -2.35 -3.62
N LEU A 38 14.32 -2.88 -2.41
CA LEU A 38 14.80 -2.24 -1.18
C LEU A 38 16.06 -2.96 -0.69
N HIS A 39 17.06 -2.20 -0.25
CA HIS A 39 18.29 -2.79 0.29
C HIS A 39 17.97 -3.71 1.49
N PRO A 40 18.48 -4.96 1.53
CA PRO A 40 18.14 -5.90 2.56
C PRO A 40 19.01 -5.67 3.81
N PRO A 41 18.70 -6.32 4.94
CA PRO A 41 19.62 -6.34 6.09
C PRO A 41 20.96 -6.98 5.70
N SER A 42 22.05 -6.50 6.31
CA SER A 42 23.41 -7.02 6.07
C SER A 42 23.54 -8.54 6.27
N GLN A 43 22.73 -9.10 7.17
CA GLN A 43 22.65 -10.53 7.42
C GLN A 43 22.22 -11.29 6.16
N LEU A 44 21.29 -10.75 5.36
CA LEU A 44 20.81 -11.40 4.13
C LEU A 44 21.77 -11.23 2.94
N LEU A 45 22.68 -10.24 2.98
CA LEU A 45 23.67 -10.03 1.91
C LEU A 45 24.59 -11.24 1.73
N ASN A 46 25.07 -11.81 2.84
CA ASN A 46 25.96 -12.97 2.83
C ASN A 46 25.22 -14.31 2.65
N HIS A 47 23.89 -14.29 2.69
CA HIS A 47 23.05 -15.46 2.56
C HIS A 47 22.51 -15.59 1.13
N GLY A 48 23.30 -15.25 0.12
CA GLY A 48 23.16 -15.67 -1.29
C GLY A 48 21.82 -15.46 -1.98
N CYS A 49 20.78 -14.98 -1.33
CA CYS A 49 19.42 -14.88 -1.85
C CYS A 49 19.15 -13.51 -2.47
N TRP A 50 20.08 -12.58 -2.31
CA TRP A 50 19.97 -11.21 -2.79
C TRP A 50 20.58 -11.09 -4.20
N CYS A 51 19.85 -10.44 -5.09
CA CYS A 51 20.38 -10.07 -6.40
C CYS A 51 21.21 -8.79 -6.22
N ASP A 52 22.47 -8.92 -5.77
CA ASP A 52 23.40 -7.78 -5.77
C ASP A 52 23.57 -7.21 -7.19
N ASP A 53 23.40 -8.07 -8.20
CA ASP A 53 23.35 -7.74 -9.60
C ASP A 53 21.98 -8.11 -10.20
N PRO A 54 21.14 -7.13 -10.57
CA PRO A 54 19.88 -7.37 -11.28
C PRO A 54 20.04 -8.06 -12.64
N SER A 55 21.25 -8.11 -13.19
CA SER A 55 21.56 -8.85 -14.42
C SER A 55 22.00 -10.30 -14.16
N SER A 56 22.26 -10.67 -12.90
CA SER A 56 22.66 -12.01 -12.48
C SER A 56 21.94 -12.44 -11.20
N PRO A 57 20.62 -12.73 -11.27
CA PRO A 57 19.86 -13.12 -10.10
C PRO A 57 20.38 -14.44 -9.53
N SER A 58 20.51 -14.50 -8.20
CA SER A 58 20.95 -15.72 -7.55
C SER A 58 19.92 -16.86 -7.74
N PRO A 59 20.38 -18.10 -7.98
CA PRO A 59 19.49 -19.23 -8.26
C PRO A 59 18.66 -19.72 -7.07
N HIS A 60 18.86 -19.17 -5.86
CA HIS A 60 18.17 -19.61 -4.64
C HIS A 60 17.52 -18.43 -3.90
N ASN A 61 16.37 -18.69 -3.29
CA ASN A 61 15.69 -17.75 -2.39
C ASN A 61 15.86 -18.20 -0.93
N TYR A 62 15.52 -17.32 0.03
CA TYR A 62 15.67 -17.65 1.46
C TYR A 62 14.78 -18.83 1.90
N THR A 63 13.65 -19.10 1.23
CA THR A 63 12.82 -20.30 1.50
C THR A 63 13.48 -21.60 1.07
N CYS A 64 14.41 -21.54 0.11
CA CYS A 64 15.17 -22.67 -0.40
C CYS A 64 16.62 -22.66 0.12
N CYS A 65 16.94 -21.78 1.06
CA CYS A 65 18.26 -21.73 1.67
C CYS A 65 18.43 -22.99 2.56
N PRO A 66 19.45 -23.84 2.33
CA PRO A 66 19.61 -25.09 3.09
C PRO A 66 19.95 -24.88 4.57
N HIS A 67 20.23 -23.64 5.00
CA HIS A 67 20.58 -23.29 6.38
C HIS A 67 19.90 -21.97 6.79
N PRO A 68 18.57 -21.90 6.93
CA PRO A 68 17.90 -20.69 7.38
C PRO A 68 18.24 -20.47 8.86
N ARG A 69 19.29 -19.69 9.14
CA ARG A 69 19.58 -19.22 10.50
C ARG A 69 18.72 -17.99 10.76
N GLY A 70 17.64 -18.14 11.52
CA GLY A 70 16.79 -17.00 11.90
C GLY A 70 15.33 -17.35 12.16
N PRO A 71 14.49 -16.34 12.46
CA PRO A 71 13.05 -16.51 12.58
C PRO A 71 12.44 -16.96 11.24
N SER A 72 11.30 -17.64 11.28
CA SER A 72 10.58 -18.14 10.09
C SER A 72 10.17 -17.04 9.11
N THR A 73 10.02 -15.80 9.60
CA THR A 73 9.72 -14.60 8.81
C THR A 73 10.79 -13.53 9.03
N PRO A 74 12.00 -13.68 8.46
CA PRO A 74 13.06 -12.69 8.63
C PRO A 74 12.64 -11.36 8.03
N SER A 75 13.25 -10.28 8.55
CA SER A 75 13.11 -8.97 7.92
C SER A 75 13.83 -8.98 6.59
N ILE A 76 13.15 -8.51 5.54
CA ILE A 76 13.74 -8.42 4.20
C ILE A 76 14.19 -7.00 3.85
N VAL A 77 13.99 -6.05 4.77
CA VAL A 77 14.33 -4.64 4.58
C VAL A 77 15.35 -4.18 5.61
N GLY A 78 16.43 -3.54 5.16
CA GLY A 78 17.49 -2.99 6.02
C GLY A 78 17.05 -1.77 6.82
N GLN A 79 17.91 -1.30 7.75
CA GLN A 79 17.61 -0.19 8.68
C GLN A 79 17.45 1.19 8.02
N ASN A 80 17.85 1.34 6.75
CA ASN A 80 17.69 2.56 5.96
C ASN A 80 17.29 2.18 4.53
N PRO A 81 16.03 1.76 4.33
CA PRO A 81 15.58 1.32 3.03
C PRO A 81 15.74 2.45 2.02
N ARG A 82 16.43 2.16 0.92
CA ARG A 82 16.41 3.00 -0.27
C ARG A 82 15.84 2.19 -1.41
N ALA A 83 14.79 2.72 -2.02
CA ALA A 83 14.26 2.20 -3.27
C ALA A 83 15.29 2.41 -4.38
N ARG A 84 15.45 1.37 -5.18
CA ARG A 84 16.25 1.40 -6.41
C ARG A 84 15.44 0.76 -7.53
N PRO A 85 15.58 1.25 -8.78
CA PRO A 85 14.90 0.65 -9.91
C PRO A 85 15.42 -0.77 -10.13
N CYS A 86 14.50 -1.69 -10.43
CA CYS A 86 14.82 -3.05 -10.81
C CYS A 86 14.86 -3.19 -12.34
N TRP A 87 15.92 -3.81 -12.87
CA TRP A 87 16.19 -3.89 -14.31
C TRP A 87 15.94 -5.27 -14.92
N HIS A 88 15.36 -6.20 -14.17
CA HIS A 88 15.13 -7.55 -14.67
C HIS A 88 14.14 -7.51 -15.86
N SER A 89 14.66 -7.83 -17.04
CA SER A 89 14.08 -7.54 -18.34
C SER A 89 13.14 -8.63 -18.87
N THR A 90 13.07 -9.81 -18.24
CA THR A 90 12.24 -10.92 -18.70
C THR A 90 11.08 -11.22 -17.76
N SER A 91 9.90 -11.45 -18.34
CA SER A 91 8.67 -11.88 -17.66
C SER A 91 8.85 -13.17 -16.86
N SER A 92 9.77 -14.05 -17.27
CA SER A 92 10.17 -15.26 -16.55
C SER A 92 11.03 -14.98 -15.31
N GLY A 93 11.88 -13.95 -15.35
CA GLY A 93 12.61 -13.47 -14.17
C GLY A 93 11.68 -12.81 -13.14
N ARG A 94 10.73 -12.01 -13.62
CA ARG A 94 9.77 -11.24 -12.79
C ARG A 94 8.79 -12.11 -11.99
N SER A 95 8.43 -13.27 -12.51
CA SER A 95 7.45 -14.20 -11.91
C SER A 95 8.08 -15.25 -11.00
N SER A 96 9.42 -15.30 -10.89
CA SER A 96 10.06 -16.23 -9.95
C SER A 96 9.84 -15.76 -8.51
N ASN A 97 9.44 -16.68 -7.61
CA ASN A 97 9.30 -16.39 -6.17
C ASN A 97 10.59 -15.82 -5.55
N THR A 98 11.75 -16.16 -6.13
CA THR A 98 13.06 -15.64 -5.75
C THR A 98 13.21 -14.15 -6.05
N HIS A 99 12.71 -13.72 -7.21
CA HIS A 99 12.76 -12.32 -7.62
C HIS A 99 11.75 -11.47 -6.85
N MET A 100 10.51 -11.96 -6.68
CA MET A 100 9.43 -11.23 -5.99
C MET A 100 9.74 -10.90 -4.52
N LEU A 101 10.70 -11.58 -3.89
CA LEU A 101 11.06 -11.31 -2.52
C LEU A 101 11.81 -9.98 -2.35
N PHE A 102 12.63 -9.61 -3.32
CA PHE A 102 13.48 -8.42 -3.23
C PHE A 102 13.08 -7.36 -4.24
N CYS A 103 12.70 -7.78 -5.44
CA CYS A 103 12.16 -6.92 -6.47
C CYS A 103 10.63 -7.04 -6.47
N PHE A 104 9.93 -5.93 -6.41
CA PHE A 104 8.47 -5.94 -6.31
C PHE A 104 7.85 -4.76 -7.04
N ASP A 105 6.62 -4.98 -7.50
CA ASP A 105 5.72 -3.93 -7.95
C ASP A 105 5.13 -3.22 -6.73
N PHE A 106 5.43 -1.93 -6.57
CA PHE A 106 4.98 -1.18 -5.39
C PHE A 106 3.46 -0.98 -5.36
N ALA A 107 2.79 -0.90 -6.51
CA ALA A 107 1.35 -0.77 -6.59
C ALA A 107 0.67 -2.09 -6.20
N PHE A 108 1.19 -3.22 -6.67
CA PHE A 108 0.75 -4.54 -6.22
C PHE A 108 0.90 -4.69 -4.70
N VAL A 109 2.09 -4.39 -4.16
CA VAL A 109 2.39 -4.49 -2.73
C VAL A 109 1.46 -3.60 -1.88
N GLY A 110 1.24 -2.34 -2.29
CA GLY A 110 0.35 -1.42 -1.59
C GLY A 110 -1.10 -1.93 -1.58
N ASN A 111 -1.58 -2.45 -2.71
CA ASN A 111 -2.91 -3.04 -2.83
C ASN A 111 -3.07 -4.27 -1.93
N THR A 112 -2.16 -5.24 -2.02
CA THR A 112 -2.20 -6.47 -1.22
C THR A 112 -2.17 -6.17 0.28
N PHE A 113 -1.31 -5.24 0.70
CA PHE A 113 -1.26 -4.79 2.09
C PHE A 113 -2.60 -4.22 2.53
N MET A 114 -3.17 -3.27 1.79
CA MET A 114 -4.41 -2.60 2.19
C MET A 114 -5.63 -3.52 2.13
N GLU A 115 -5.70 -4.45 1.19
CA GLU A 115 -6.76 -5.47 1.13
C GLU A 115 -6.78 -6.36 2.37
N TRP A 116 -5.60 -6.77 2.85
CA TRP A 116 -5.48 -7.46 4.13
C TRP A 116 -5.76 -6.54 5.32
N TYR A 117 -5.21 -5.32 5.32
CA TYR A 117 -5.25 -4.40 6.46
C TYR A 117 -6.67 -3.92 6.81
N MET A 118 -7.51 -3.76 5.78
CA MET A 118 -8.90 -3.32 5.89
C MET A 118 -9.89 -4.46 6.14
N GLN A 119 -9.42 -5.70 6.31
CA GLN A 119 -10.31 -6.79 6.70
C GLN A 119 -11.04 -6.46 8.02
N PRO A 120 -12.34 -6.78 8.13
CA PRO A 120 -13.11 -6.50 9.35
C PRO A 120 -12.44 -7.12 10.58
N ARG A 121 -12.35 -6.34 11.66
CA ARG A 121 -11.88 -6.83 12.96
C ARG A 121 -13.05 -6.88 13.94
N THR A 122 -13.01 -7.84 14.85
CA THR A 122 -13.98 -7.95 15.95
C THR A 122 -13.82 -6.82 16.96
N ASP A 123 -12.59 -6.33 17.14
CA ASP A 123 -12.26 -5.30 18.13
C ASP A 123 -11.74 -4.02 17.46
N LEU A 124 -12.54 -2.96 17.51
CA LEU A 124 -12.23 -1.64 16.94
C LEU A 124 -11.47 -0.77 17.96
N GLN A 125 -10.18 -1.06 18.14
CA GLN A 125 -9.33 -0.41 19.16
C GLN A 125 -8.23 0.48 18.57
N GLY A 126 -8.28 0.84 17.29
CA GLY A 126 -7.24 1.64 16.64
C GLY A 126 -6.94 2.96 17.33
N HIS A 127 -7.96 3.60 17.92
CA HIS A 127 -7.85 4.88 18.61
C HIS A 127 -7.02 4.81 19.92
N THR A 128 -6.85 3.62 20.51
CA THR A 128 -6.13 3.44 21.78
C THR A 128 -4.64 3.69 21.66
N GLY A 129 -4.07 3.53 20.46
CA GLY A 129 -2.66 3.77 20.18
C GLY A 129 -2.31 5.23 19.85
N LEU A 130 -3.31 6.12 19.74
CA LEU A 130 -3.08 7.55 19.49
C LEU A 130 -2.68 8.28 20.78
N GLU A 131 -1.68 9.15 20.67
CA GLU A 131 -0.98 9.76 21.81
C GLU A 131 -1.78 10.88 22.49
N SER A 132 -2.72 11.50 21.76
CA SER A 132 -3.47 12.66 22.26
C SER A 132 -4.88 12.76 21.66
N GLU A 133 -5.74 13.49 22.36
CA GLU A 133 -7.07 13.89 21.86
C GLU A 133 -6.99 14.68 20.56
N ALA A 134 -6.01 15.59 20.43
CA ALA A 134 -5.78 16.36 19.22
C ALA A 134 -5.54 15.47 17.97
N GLN A 135 -4.85 14.32 18.12
CA GLN A 135 -4.67 13.37 17.01
C GLN A 135 -5.99 12.69 16.62
N ARG A 136 -6.83 12.34 17.61
CA ARG A 136 -8.15 11.74 17.40
C ARG A 136 -9.11 12.71 16.72
N ASP A 137 -9.11 13.96 17.16
CA ASP A 137 -9.89 15.04 16.56
C ASP A 137 -9.47 15.31 15.12
N ALA A 138 -8.16 15.31 14.84
CA ALA A 138 -7.66 15.52 13.50
C ALA A 138 -8.08 14.39 12.52
N LEU A 139 -8.06 13.13 12.96
CA LEU A 139 -8.53 12.00 12.13
C LEU A 139 -10.05 12.00 11.96
N THR A 140 -10.79 12.36 13.01
CA THR A 140 -12.24 12.57 12.93
C THR A 140 -12.56 13.71 11.95
N GLY A 141 -11.78 14.80 12.00
CA GLY A 141 -11.87 15.92 11.07
C GLY A 141 -11.61 15.51 9.63
N LEU A 142 -10.57 14.71 9.37
CA LEU A 142 -10.31 14.15 8.05
C LEU A 142 -11.50 13.31 7.56
N LEU A 143 -12.02 12.40 8.38
CA LEU A 143 -13.13 11.55 8.01
C LEU A 143 -14.39 12.37 7.66
N ARG A 144 -14.73 13.36 8.49
CA ARG A 144 -15.84 14.29 8.22
C ARG A 144 -15.65 15.06 6.92
N GLN A 145 -14.43 15.56 6.67
CA GLN A 145 -14.13 16.26 5.43
C GLN A 145 -14.33 15.36 4.22
N CYS A 146 -13.84 14.12 4.28
CA CYS A 146 -14.05 13.17 3.21
C CYS A 146 -15.54 12.82 3.01
N GLU A 147 -16.31 12.63 4.09
CA GLU A 147 -17.76 12.36 4.02
C GLU A 147 -18.56 13.55 3.49
N SER A 148 -18.10 14.78 3.72
CA SER A 148 -18.77 16.00 3.25
C SER A 148 -18.44 16.41 1.82
N HIS A 149 -17.45 15.77 1.19
CA HIS A 149 -16.89 16.27 -0.06
C HIS A 149 -17.76 15.82 -1.27
N PRO A 150 -18.19 16.74 -2.17
CA PRO A 150 -19.22 16.46 -3.18
C PRO A 150 -18.85 15.40 -4.23
N THR A 151 -17.55 15.12 -4.41
CA THR A 151 -17.04 14.10 -5.33
C THR A 151 -17.18 12.67 -4.79
N PHE A 152 -17.80 12.50 -3.64
CA PHE A 152 -17.86 11.23 -2.92
C PHE A 152 -19.30 10.74 -2.73
N ASP A 153 -20.11 10.76 -3.80
CA ASP A 153 -21.40 10.07 -3.83
C ASP A 153 -21.23 8.59 -3.43
N GLY A 154 -22.03 8.12 -2.47
CA GLY A 154 -22.08 6.70 -2.08
C GLY A 154 -21.18 6.26 -0.93
N TRP A 155 -20.79 7.15 -0.01
CA TRP A 155 -20.03 6.82 1.21
C TRP A 155 -20.86 6.17 2.33
N GLU A 156 -21.83 5.33 1.96
CA GLU A 156 -22.50 4.44 2.91
C GLU A 156 -21.46 3.52 3.60
N GLY A 157 -21.77 3.03 4.80
CA GLY A 157 -20.90 2.15 5.58
C GLY A 157 -20.56 2.68 6.97
N PRO A 158 -20.00 1.84 7.86
CA PRO A 158 -19.90 2.17 9.28
C PRO A 158 -18.80 3.19 9.56
N THR A 159 -19.17 4.40 10.01
CA THR A 159 -18.21 5.48 10.34
C THR A 159 -17.16 5.02 11.36
N GLU A 160 -17.54 4.18 12.32
CA GLU A 160 -16.62 3.61 13.32
C GLU A 160 -15.54 2.72 12.70
N GLU A 161 -15.89 1.87 11.72
CA GLU A 161 -14.91 1.03 11.00
C GLU A 161 -13.94 1.89 10.19
N LYS A 162 -14.44 2.93 9.51
CA LYS A 162 -13.61 3.88 8.74
C LYS A 162 -12.60 4.58 9.66
N TYR A 163 -13.09 5.09 10.78
CA TYR A 163 -12.27 5.76 11.79
C TYR A 163 -11.24 4.82 12.41
N ASP A 164 -11.63 3.60 12.76
CA ASP A 164 -10.73 2.59 13.30
C ASP A 164 -9.58 2.25 12.33
N VAL A 165 -9.89 2.04 11.04
CA VAL A 165 -8.88 1.79 10.01
C VAL A 165 -7.89 2.94 9.90
N LEU A 166 -8.36 4.19 9.92
CA LEU A 166 -7.48 5.36 9.90
C LEU A 166 -6.59 5.41 11.16
N CYS A 167 -7.18 5.23 12.35
CA CYS A 167 -6.42 5.24 13.59
C CYS A 167 -5.33 4.16 13.59
N ARG A 168 -5.70 2.92 13.23
CA ARG A 168 -4.75 1.82 13.13
C ARG A 168 -3.63 2.14 12.14
N LEU A 169 -3.96 2.67 10.96
CA LEU A 169 -2.97 3.00 9.95
C LEU A 169 -1.92 3.99 10.50
N PHE A 170 -2.35 5.03 11.22
CA PHE A 170 -1.40 5.97 11.83
C PHE A 170 -0.56 5.36 12.95
N VAL A 171 -1.17 4.54 13.79
CA VAL A 171 -0.47 3.87 14.89
C VAL A 171 0.56 2.89 14.34
N ASP A 172 0.15 2.01 13.44
CA ASP A 172 1.00 0.92 12.95
C ASP A 172 2.09 1.43 12.03
N MET A 173 1.78 2.28 11.04
CA MET A 173 2.78 2.75 10.08
C MET A 173 3.86 3.64 10.70
N ARG A 174 3.62 4.19 11.90
CA ARG A 174 4.63 4.94 12.67
C ARG A 174 5.50 4.06 13.59
N ARG A 175 5.22 2.76 13.71
CA ARG A 175 6.06 1.81 14.47
C ARG A 175 7.40 1.57 13.77
N TYR A 176 8.38 1.11 14.54
CA TYR A 176 9.69 0.69 14.03
C TYR A 176 9.58 -0.39 12.94
N ARG A 177 8.70 -1.38 13.16
CA ARG A 177 8.48 -2.52 12.27
C ARG A 177 7.03 -3.02 12.40
N PRO A 178 6.51 -3.77 11.43
CA PRO A 178 5.26 -4.50 11.59
C PRO A 178 5.31 -5.42 12.83
N THR A 179 4.18 -5.56 13.52
CA THR A 179 4.07 -6.44 14.70
C THR A 179 4.25 -7.90 14.31
N ASP A 180 4.64 -8.75 15.27
CA ASP A 180 4.77 -10.19 15.00
C ASP A 180 3.41 -10.80 14.61
N GLU A 181 2.31 -10.28 15.17
CA GLU A 181 0.94 -10.63 14.77
C GLU A 181 0.65 -10.27 13.31
N THR A 182 1.02 -9.05 12.86
CA THR A 182 0.90 -8.64 11.45
C THR A 182 1.68 -9.58 10.53
N ARG A 183 2.87 -10.00 10.98
CA ARG A 183 3.72 -10.90 10.20
C ARG A 183 3.19 -12.33 10.16
N ALA A 184 2.47 -12.76 11.18
CA ALA A 184 1.91 -14.11 11.28
C ALA A 184 0.55 -14.24 10.56
N SER A 185 -0.25 -13.17 10.53
CA SER A 185 -1.64 -13.19 10.06
C SER A 185 -1.86 -12.57 8.68
N GLY A 186 -0.82 -11.96 8.09
CA GLY A 186 -0.93 -11.18 6.87
C GLY A 186 0.15 -11.45 5.84
N PRO A 187 0.33 -10.54 4.87
CA PRO A 187 1.45 -10.53 3.93
C PRO A 187 2.66 -9.83 4.61
N PRO A 188 3.55 -10.57 5.33
CA PRO A 188 4.54 -9.98 6.24
C PRO A 188 5.51 -9.03 5.53
N TRP A 189 5.90 -9.37 4.31
CA TRP A 189 6.89 -8.61 3.55
C TRP A 189 6.29 -7.40 2.87
N GLU A 190 5.04 -7.50 2.42
CA GLU A 190 4.28 -6.38 1.88
C GLU A 190 4.15 -5.30 2.95
N ALA A 191 3.76 -5.67 4.18
CA ALA A 191 3.72 -4.73 5.31
C ALA A 191 5.10 -4.08 5.56
N GLU A 192 6.19 -4.85 5.60
CA GLU A 192 7.54 -4.29 5.75
C GLU A 192 7.90 -3.30 4.64
N ARG A 193 7.59 -3.63 3.38
CA ARG A 193 7.87 -2.76 2.23
C ARG A 193 7.06 -1.47 2.27
N VAL A 194 5.78 -1.52 2.64
CA VAL A 194 4.95 -0.32 2.80
C VAL A 194 5.51 0.56 3.90
N HIS A 195 5.86 -0.01 5.07
CA HIS A 195 6.49 0.75 6.17
C HIS A 195 7.78 1.43 5.72
N ALA A 196 8.63 0.68 5.03
CA ALA A 196 9.91 1.14 4.53
C ALA A 196 9.79 2.27 3.52
N LEU A 197 8.88 2.14 2.53
CA LEU A 197 8.69 3.14 1.50
C LEU A 197 8.02 4.41 2.05
N LEU A 198 7.00 4.29 2.89
CA LEU A 198 6.31 5.47 3.40
C LEU A 198 7.15 6.25 4.41
N GLY A 199 7.99 5.56 5.19
CA GLY A 199 8.92 6.18 6.13
C GLY A 199 8.23 7.00 7.22
N TRP A 200 6.96 6.72 7.52
CA TRP A 200 6.12 7.54 8.42
C TRP A 200 6.65 7.64 9.85
N ARG A 201 7.45 6.68 10.30
CA ARG A 201 8.15 6.77 11.60
C ARG A 201 9.05 8.01 11.71
N ALA A 202 9.68 8.43 10.61
CA ALA A 202 10.57 9.59 10.60
C ALA A 202 9.82 10.91 10.41
N LYS A 203 8.49 10.87 10.26
CA LYS A 203 7.63 12.01 10.04
C LYS A 203 6.81 12.33 11.28
N THR A 204 6.44 13.59 11.42
CA THR A 204 5.46 14.02 12.42
C THR A 204 4.07 13.51 12.03
N PHE A 205 3.17 13.43 13.02
CA PHE A 205 1.77 13.07 12.77
C PHE A 205 1.11 14.00 11.75
N GLY A 206 1.36 15.32 11.85
CA GLY A 206 0.78 16.32 10.94
C GLY A 206 1.26 16.17 9.51
N GLU A 207 2.54 15.84 9.28
CA GLU A 207 3.07 15.54 7.94
C GLU A 207 2.40 14.31 7.33
N CYS A 208 2.30 13.21 8.10
CA CYS A 208 1.62 11.99 7.64
C CYS A 208 0.15 12.26 7.31
N LEU A 209 -0.54 13.04 8.15
CA LEU A 209 -1.94 13.42 7.94
C LEU A 209 -2.13 14.22 6.66
N ALA A 210 -1.33 15.27 6.47
CA ALA A 210 -1.41 16.11 5.28
C ALA A 210 -1.08 15.33 3.98
N GLU A 211 -0.10 14.42 4.03
CA GLU A 211 0.24 13.56 2.90
C GLU A 211 -0.90 12.59 2.55
N LEU A 212 -1.45 11.88 3.56
CA LEU A 212 -2.54 10.93 3.35
C LEU A 212 -3.79 11.63 2.83
N GLN A 213 -4.16 12.74 3.46
CA GLN A 213 -5.31 13.53 3.08
C GLN A 213 -5.24 13.98 1.62
N ARG A 214 -4.08 14.51 1.18
CA ARG A 214 -3.86 14.86 -0.24
C ARG A 214 -3.98 13.66 -1.17
N ALA A 215 -3.45 12.50 -0.76
CA ALA A 215 -3.50 11.29 -1.56
C ALA A 215 -4.92 10.70 -1.67
N ILE A 216 -5.75 10.82 -0.62
CA ILE A 216 -7.16 10.40 -0.64
C ILE A 216 -7.96 11.23 -1.65
N TRP A 217 -7.79 12.55 -1.66
CA TRP A 217 -8.49 13.40 -2.63
C TRP A 217 -8.08 13.09 -4.07
N GLU A 218 -6.78 12.95 -4.33
CA GLU A 218 -6.29 12.60 -5.66
C GLU A 218 -6.81 11.24 -6.12
N ALA A 219 -6.85 10.25 -5.22
CA ALA A 219 -7.46 8.95 -5.51
C ALA A 219 -8.96 9.06 -5.86
N GLY A 220 -9.71 9.87 -5.11
CA GLY A 220 -11.12 10.13 -5.37
C GLY A 220 -11.35 10.79 -6.74
N ASP A 221 -10.52 11.78 -7.09
CA ASP A 221 -10.59 12.47 -8.38
C ASP A 221 -10.28 11.53 -9.56
N ILE A 222 -9.28 10.65 -9.40
CA ILE A 222 -8.96 9.62 -10.39
C ILE A 222 -10.14 8.68 -10.58
N ARG A 223 -10.72 8.15 -9.49
CA ARG A 223 -11.87 7.22 -9.54
C ARG A 223 -13.06 7.83 -10.27
N LEU A 224 -13.42 9.07 -9.94
CA LEU A 224 -14.54 9.76 -10.61
C LEU A 224 -14.27 10.02 -12.09
N SER A 225 -13.05 10.44 -12.43
CA SER A 225 -12.64 10.68 -13.80
C SER A 225 -12.76 9.40 -14.63
N SER A 226 -12.32 8.27 -14.07
CA SER A 226 -12.51 6.95 -14.69
C SER A 226 -13.99 6.60 -14.87
N GLN A 227 -14.85 6.83 -13.87
CA GLN A 227 -16.29 6.53 -13.99
C GLN A 227 -16.96 7.34 -15.11
N ARG A 228 -16.65 8.64 -15.23
CA ARG A 228 -17.21 9.50 -16.29
C ARG A 228 -16.85 9.03 -17.69
N LEU A 229 -15.62 8.55 -17.89
CA LEU A 229 -15.18 7.99 -19.17
C LEU A 229 -15.98 6.72 -19.55
N HIS A 230 -16.33 5.89 -18.56
CA HIS A 230 -17.12 4.68 -18.80
C HIS A 230 -18.59 4.99 -19.05
N THR A 231 -19.19 5.96 -18.34
CA THR A 231 -20.60 6.34 -18.53
C THR A 231 -20.83 7.17 -19.79
N GLY A 232 -19.83 7.92 -20.26
CA GLY A 232 -19.91 8.69 -21.51
C GLY A 232 -19.79 7.86 -22.79
N SER A 233 -19.60 6.54 -22.67
CA SER A 233 -19.38 5.62 -23.80
C SER A 233 -20.62 4.79 -24.17
N THR A 234 -21.81 5.07 -23.61
CA THR A 234 -23.04 4.47 -24.12
C THR A 234 -23.22 4.93 -25.58
N PRO A 235 -23.22 4.02 -26.56
CA PRO A 235 -23.56 4.37 -27.93
C PRO A 235 -24.95 4.97 -27.87
N VAL A 236 -25.12 6.18 -28.39
CA VAL A 236 -26.44 6.63 -28.80
C VAL A 236 -26.84 5.61 -29.86
N GLU A 237 -27.69 4.64 -29.50
CA GLU A 237 -28.39 3.84 -30.49
C GLU A 237 -29.15 4.85 -31.34
N ASP A 238 -28.60 5.10 -32.53
CA ASP A 238 -29.26 5.76 -33.64
C ASP A 238 -30.48 4.90 -33.95
N SER A 239 -31.57 5.12 -33.21
CA SER A 239 -32.88 4.62 -33.54
C SER A 239 -33.28 5.32 -34.83
N GLY A 240 -32.81 4.78 -35.95
CA GLY A 240 -33.20 5.15 -37.28
C GLY A 240 -34.71 5.04 -37.37
N TRP A 241 -35.35 6.20 -37.37
CA TRP A 241 -36.73 6.35 -37.80
C TRP A 241 -36.79 6.02 -39.29
N PHE A 242 -36.95 4.74 -39.63
CA PHE A 242 -37.56 4.36 -40.90
C PHE A 242 -39.07 4.43 -40.74
N SER A 243 -39.63 5.55 -41.15
CA SER A 243 -41.03 5.67 -41.53
C SER A 243 -41.16 6.76 -42.58
N MET A 244 -40.95 6.37 -43.84
CA MET A 244 -41.89 6.55 -44.97
C MET A 244 -41.27 6.03 -46.26
#